data_AF-A0A955PEE6-F1
#
_entry.id   AF-A0A955PEE6-F1
#
_cell.length_a   1.000
_cell.length_b   1.000
_cell.length_c   1.000
_cell.angle_alpha   90.00
_cell.angle_beta   90.00
_cell.angle_gamma   90.00
#
_symmetry.space_group_name_H-M   'P 1'
#
loop_
_entity.id
_entity.type
_entity.pdbx_description
1 polymer ?
#
loop_
_entity_poly.entity_id
_entity_poly.type
_entity_poly.pdbx_seq_one_letter_code
_entity_poly.pdbx_strand_id
1 'polypeptide(L)'
;MSVLLFPDNSPVAIRQPKTDRLILARLVEGLSKDQEFRSKEVTEAHGILVRWADFYESGRLGTLTETQLQGDFLSEVFGKALGYGRAVENEDIWHYEQHRSIGGSTPDAVLGRFEQDADPDILGVIELKGPTVHLDRDRSGGRTAVEQCWDYLVDTPTECRWGIVSNMVSFRLYERNSTRRAYEHFTLQSLRDINVFRQFYALFHRKGLIEWTFKHPPRAVALLEQTQNRQREVSDELYDAYSENRTRLISELHHRQGLPLDDAIEMTQRLLDRVFFIAFCEDRGLLPEKTISKAYKVNGFQAVTNPRWQSFKNLFRIMNTEGTNHDIPYYNGGLFAPHAVDDLELDDNWTGFFTRIGEYDFGEEVNLEVLGHLFERSITEIEKLKESNFFAGDADKAEEFATMPQSIKRKHLGVYYTPRELTSLVVEYTIEELIRNRFKTLAVDQGVSKKEAEKGVVPETKEYWSGCLDILRNLKIVDPACGSGAFLFQAYNLLEQAYQETIDNLGRVGGPGASDLMSEVPHFILNENIYGVDL
;
A
#
# COMPACT_ATOMS: atom_id res chain seq x y z
N MET A 1 -20.66 -33.71 -2.65
CA MET A 1 -19.46 -33.04 -3.16
C MET A 1 -19.61 -31.57 -2.81
N SER A 2 -18.79 -31.08 -1.88
CA SER A 2 -18.77 -29.68 -1.45
C SER A 2 -18.37 -28.82 -2.64
N VAL A 3 -19.29 -27.99 -3.12
CA VAL A 3 -18.94 -26.89 -4.02
C VAL A 3 -18.60 -25.73 -3.10
N LEU A 4 -17.35 -25.68 -2.65
CA LEU A 4 -16.78 -24.42 -2.21
C LEU A 4 -16.96 -23.46 -3.38
N LEU A 5 -17.75 -22.39 -3.20
CA LEU A 5 -17.97 -21.36 -4.23
C LEU A 5 -16.65 -20.71 -4.69
N PHE A 6 -15.57 -20.96 -3.95
CA PHE A 6 -14.20 -20.61 -4.27
C PHE A 6 -13.28 -21.71 -3.71
N PRO A 7 -12.51 -22.45 -4.53
CA PRO A 7 -11.52 -23.41 -4.01
C PRO A 7 -10.53 -22.70 -3.09
N ASP A 8 -9.80 -23.43 -2.24
CA ASP A 8 -8.71 -22.87 -1.43
C ASP A 8 -7.70 -22.08 -2.29
N ASN A 9 -7.65 -22.35 -3.60
CA ASN A 9 -6.89 -21.63 -4.64
C ASN A 9 -7.62 -20.43 -5.28
N SER A 10 -8.69 -19.90 -4.69
CA SER A 10 -9.38 -18.74 -5.23
C SER A 10 -8.49 -17.50 -5.16
N PRO A 11 -8.39 -16.72 -6.25
CA PRO A 11 -7.65 -15.45 -6.27
C PRO A 11 -8.08 -14.46 -5.17
N VAL A 12 -9.29 -14.64 -4.60
CA VAL A 12 -9.86 -13.81 -3.53
C VAL A 12 -9.43 -14.26 -2.12
N ALA A 13 -9.12 -15.54 -1.93
CA ALA A 13 -8.72 -16.10 -0.64
C ALA A 13 -7.19 -16.19 -0.47
N ILE A 14 -6.45 -16.41 -1.57
CA ILE A 14 -4.98 -16.55 -1.53
C ILE A 14 -4.25 -15.23 -1.72
N ARG A 15 -4.87 -14.23 -2.35
CA ARG A 15 -4.26 -12.90 -2.39
C ARG A 15 -4.74 -12.16 -1.14
N GLN A 16 -3.94 -12.18 -0.08
CA GLN A 16 -3.74 -10.91 0.62
C GLN A 16 -3.25 -9.97 -0.49
N PRO A 17 -4.05 -9.00 -0.95
CA PRO A 17 -3.50 -8.02 -1.86
C PRO A 17 -2.28 -7.43 -1.16
N LYS A 18 -1.22 -7.11 -1.92
CA LYS A 18 -0.04 -6.42 -1.37
C LYS A 18 -0.51 -5.03 -0.91
N THR A 19 -1.16 -4.96 0.24
CA THR A 19 -1.78 -3.78 0.80
C THR A 19 -0.99 -3.37 2.00
N ASP A 20 -0.73 -2.08 2.11
CA ASP A 20 -0.25 -1.52 3.36
C ASP A 20 -1.43 -1.55 4.35
N ARG A 21 -1.24 -2.13 5.52
CA ARG A 21 -2.25 -2.05 6.58
C ARG A 21 -2.46 -0.60 7.00
N LEU A 22 -3.67 -0.23 7.41
CA LEU A 22 -3.93 1.10 7.97
C LEU A 22 -3.28 1.23 9.33
N ILE A 23 -3.32 0.15 10.11
CA ILE A 23 -2.88 0.12 11.50
C ILE A 23 -1.82 -0.97 11.64
N LEU A 24 -0.72 -0.67 12.33
CA LEU A 24 0.33 -1.66 12.61
C LEU A 24 -0.28 -2.90 13.28
N ALA A 25 0.04 -4.08 12.75
CA ALA A 25 -0.52 -5.35 13.21
C ALA A 25 -0.32 -5.54 14.71
N ARG A 26 0.90 -5.22 15.18
CA ARG A 26 1.29 -5.36 16.59
C ARG A 26 0.42 -4.53 17.54
N LEU A 27 -0.10 -3.38 17.11
CA LEU A 27 -0.97 -2.54 17.94
C LEU A 27 -2.36 -3.16 18.08
N VAL A 28 -2.94 -3.62 16.97
CA VAL A 28 -4.24 -4.31 16.96
C VAL A 28 -4.17 -5.62 17.74
N GLU A 29 -3.12 -6.41 17.51
CA GLU A 29 -2.87 -7.66 18.23
C GLU A 29 -2.69 -7.43 19.73
N GLY A 30 -1.91 -6.41 20.11
CA GLY A 30 -1.70 -6.01 21.49
C GLY A 30 -3.02 -5.69 22.19
N LEU A 31 -3.81 -4.79 21.59
CA LEU A 31 -5.12 -4.40 22.11
C LEU A 31 -6.09 -5.59 22.21
N SER A 32 -6.14 -6.45 21.20
CA SER A 32 -7.04 -7.60 21.16
C SER A 32 -6.80 -8.62 22.29
N LYS A 33 -5.63 -8.55 22.94
CA LYS A 33 -5.25 -9.38 24.09
C LYS A 33 -5.73 -8.81 25.42
N ASP A 34 -6.40 -7.67 25.46
CA ASP A 34 -6.94 -7.11 26.69
C ASP A 34 -8.13 -7.91 27.25
N GLN A 35 -8.33 -7.84 28.56
CA GLN A 35 -9.38 -8.62 29.25
C GLN A 35 -10.79 -8.25 28.77
N GLU A 36 -11.00 -7.02 28.29
CA GLU A 36 -12.28 -6.57 27.75
C GLU A 36 -12.75 -7.41 26.54
N PHE A 37 -11.82 -7.94 25.74
CA PHE A 37 -12.11 -8.77 24.57
C PHE A 37 -12.32 -10.26 24.91
N ARG A 38 -12.42 -10.60 26.20
CA ARG A 38 -12.74 -11.96 26.69
C ARG A 38 -14.10 -12.04 27.35
N SER A 39 -14.95 -11.03 27.15
CA SER A 39 -16.28 -10.99 27.73
C SER A 39 -17.24 -12.00 27.08
N LYS A 40 -18.36 -12.24 27.77
CA LYS A 40 -19.46 -13.05 27.22
C LYS A 40 -20.05 -12.44 25.94
N GLU A 41 -20.17 -11.12 25.91
CA GLU A 41 -20.67 -10.36 24.74
C GLU A 41 -19.80 -10.60 23.50
N VAL A 42 -18.46 -10.54 23.65
CA VAL A 42 -17.54 -10.84 22.53
C VAL A 42 -17.67 -12.29 22.07
N THR A 43 -17.92 -13.23 22.99
CA THR A 43 -18.13 -14.65 22.64
C THR A 43 -19.45 -14.86 21.90
N GLU A 44 -20.51 -14.16 22.30
CA GLU A 44 -21.81 -14.20 21.61
C GLU A 44 -21.72 -13.57 20.21
N ALA A 45 -21.02 -12.43 20.09
CA ALA A 45 -20.73 -11.79 18.82
C ALA A 45 -19.92 -12.71 17.89
N HIS A 46 -18.89 -13.40 18.42
CA HIS A 46 -18.12 -14.39 17.65
C HIS A 46 -19.01 -15.50 17.09
N GLY A 47 -19.93 -16.02 17.89
CA GLY A 47 -20.88 -17.03 17.48
C GLY A 47 -21.80 -16.60 16.32
N ILE A 48 -22.08 -15.30 16.18
CA ILE A 48 -22.81 -14.76 15.01
C ILE A 48 -21.93 -14.88 13.76
N LEU A 49 -20.68 -14.41 13.80
CA LEU A 49 -19.78 -14.45 12.65
C LEU A 49 -19.45 -15.88 12.21
N VAL A 50 -19.25 -16.80 13.17
CA VAL A 50 -19.06 -18.23 12.86
C VAL A 50 -20.26 -18.82 12.13
N ARG A 51 -21.48 -18.47 12.55
CA ARG A 51 -22.70 -18.93 11.88
C ARG A 51 -22.81 -18.42 10.44
N TRP A 52 -22.43 -17.16 10.20
CA TRP A 52 -22.34 -16.61 8.85
C TRP A 52 -21.28 -17.35 8.01
N ALA A 53 -20.13 -17.70 8.60
CA ALA A 53 -19.12 -18.52 7.96
C ALA A 53 -19.65 -19.91 7.57
N ASP A 54 -20.44 -20.55 8.43
CA ASP A 54 -21.10 -21.83 8.15
C ASP A 54 -22.14 -21.72 7.02
N PHE A 55 -22.91 -20.62 6.97
CA PHE A 55 -23.85 -20.37 5.86
C PHE A 55 -23.15 -20.17 4.53
N TYR A 56 -21.99 -19.53 4.53
CA TYR A 56 -21.17 -19.39 3.33
C TYR A 56 -20.63 -20.75 2.87
N GLU A 57 -20.04 -21.54 3.78
CA GLU A 57 -19.43 -22.83 3.46
C GLU A 57 -20.45 -23.87 2.97
N SER A 58 -21.67 -23.83 3.51
CA SER A 58 -22.77 -24.68 3.05
C SER A 58 -23.39 -24.25 1.72
N GLY A 59 -22.96 -23.12 1.15
CA GLY A 59 -23.54 -22.54 -0.07
C GLY A 59 -24.92 -21.88 0.13
N ARG A 60 -25.42 -21.84 1.37
CA ARG A 60 -26.75 -21.30 1.70
C ARG A 60 -26.87 -19.82 1.38
N LEU A 61 -25.80 -19.04 1.54
CA LEU A 61 -25.81 -17.62 1.18
C LEU A 61 -26.13 -17.39 -0.31
N GLY A 62 -25.74 -18.31 -1.21
CA GLY A 62 -26.06 -18.20 -2.64
C GLY A 62 -27.53 -18.48 -2.99
N THR A 63 -28.36 -18.90 -2.03
CA THR A 63 -29.77 -19.26 -2.27
C THR A 63 -30.77 -18.17 -1.86
N LEU A 64 -30.30 -17.11 -1.19
CA LEU A 64 -31.10 -16.00 -0.69
C LEU A 64 -30.98 -14.79 -1.62
N THR A 65 -32.00 -13.92 -1.63
CA THR A 65 -31.94 -12.69 -2.43
C THR A 65 -30.98 -11.69 -1.81
N GLU A 66 -30.31 -10.89 -2.65
CA GLU A 66 -29.31 -9.91 -2.20
C GLU A 66 -29.89 -8.92 -1.18
N THR A 67 -31.09 -8.40 -1.42
CA THR A 67 -31.77 -7.47 -0.51
C THR A 67 -32.08 -8.10 0.85
N GLN A 68 -32.49 -9.37 0.89
CA GLN A 68 -32.73 -10.08 2.17
C GLN A 68 -31.42 -10.29 2.92
N LEU A 69 -30.39 -10.75 2.22
CA LEU A 69 -29.06 -10.97 2.78
C LEU A 69 -28.47 -9.68 3.38
N GLN A 70 -28.53 -8.56 2.65
CA GLN A 70 -28.04 -7.27 3.13
C GLN A 70 -28.75 -6.84 4.41
N GLY A 71 -30.09 -6.94 4.45
CA GLY A 71 -30.88 -6.60 5.63
C GLY A 71 -30.54 -7.45 6.85
N ASP A 72 -30.45 -8.77 6.69
CA ASP A 72 -30.10 -9.70 7.75
C ASP A 72 -28.65 -9.52 8.21
N PHE A 73 -27.72 -9.31 7.29
CA PHE A 73 -26.31 -9.07 7.56
C PHE A 73 -26.10 -7.81 8.38
N LEU A 74 -26.71 -6.68 7.98
CA LEU A 74 -26.65 -5.44 8.75
C LEU A 74 -27.25 -5.62 10.15
N SER A 75 -28.38 -6.31 10.26
CA SER A 75 -29.05 -6.54 11.55
C SER A 75 -28.24 -7.44 12.50
N GLU A 76 -27.71 -8.55 12.00
CA GLU A 76 -26.98 -9.52 12.84
C GLU A 76 -25.53 -9.11 13.07
N VAL A 77 -24.79 -8.74 12.02
CA VAL A 77 -23.36 -8.45 12.12
C VAL A 77 -23.14 -7.04 12.66
N PHE A 78 -23.67 -6.01 12.00
CA PHE A 78 -23.49 -4.64 12.50
C PHE A 78 -24.34 -4.39 13.75
N GLY A 79 -25.61 -4.79 13.77
CA GLY A 79 -26.48 -4.60 14.92
C GLY A 79 -26.06 -5.41 16.14
N LYS A 80 -26.30 -6.72 16.11
CA LYS A 80 -26.13 -7.59 17.30
C LYS A 80 -24.67 -7.87 17.64
N ALA A 81 -23.82 -8.16 16.65
CA ALA A 81 -22.44 -8.55 16.92
C ALA A 81 -21.54 -7.33 17.18
N LEU A 82 -21.62 -6.28 16.36
CA LEU A 82 -20.76 -5.09 16.47
C LEU A 82 -21.38 -3.94 17.27
N GLY A 83 -22.61 -4.12 17.76
CA GLY A 83 -23.25 -3.25 18.73
C GLY A 83 -23.86 -1.98 18.14
N TYR A 84 -24.03 -1.84 16.83
CA TYR A 84 -24.65 -0.66 16.24
C TYR A 84 -26.17 -0.67 16.45
N GLY A 85 -26.64 0.04 17.48
CA GLY A 85 -28.06 0.04 17.85
C GLY A 85 -28.97 0.70 16.81
N ARG A 86 -30.20 0.19 16.67
CA ARG A 86 -31.23 0.71 15.76
C ARG A 86 -32.17 1.71 16.45
N ALA A 87 -32.83 2.55 15.66
CA ALA A 87 -33.87 3.48 16.15
C ALA A 87 -35.03 2.78 16.86
N VAL A 88 -35.34 1.52 16.49
CA VAL A 88 -36.40 0.73 17.14
C VAL A 88 -35.96 0.16 18.50
N GLU A 89 -34.65 0.15 18.78
CA GLU A 89 -34.06 -0.44 19.98
C GLU A 89 -33.62 0.62 21.00
N ASN A 90 -33.35 1.85 20.56
CA ASN A 90 -32.96 2.98 21.40
C ASN A 90 -33.82 4.20 21.07
N GLU A 91 -34.53 4.73 22.07
CA GLU A 91 -35.48 5.83 21.89
C GLU A 91 -34.80 7.18 21.59
N ASP A 92 -33.54 7.37 21.99
CA ASP A 92 -32.85 8.67 21.88
C ASP A 92 -31.79 8.70 20.75
N ILE A 93 -30.85 7.74 20.72
CA ILE A 93 -29.71 7.73 19.79
C ILE A 93 -29.58 6.35 19.15
N TRP A 94 -29.48 6.32 17.82
CA TRP A 94 -29.12 5.13 17.06
C TRP A 94 -27.85 5.34 16.24
N HIS A 95 -27.26 4.23 15.80
CA HIS A 95 -25.87 4.20 15.32
C HIS A 95 -25.73 3.85 13.84
N TYR A 96 -26.81 3.40 13.20
CA TYR A 96 -26.82 3.16 11.77
C TYR A 96 -28.19 3.36 11.15
N GLU A 97 -28.20 3.78 9.88
CA GLU A 97 -29.40 3.85 9.05
C GLU A 97 -29.14 3.21 7.69
N GLN A 98 -30.19 2.66 7.08
CA GLN A 98 -30.12 2.09 5.75
C GLN A 98 -30.72 3.07 4.73
N HIS A 99 -30.18 3.05 3.51
CA HIS A 99 -30.72 3.79 2.37
C HIS A 99 -30.87 5.32 2.56
N ARG A 100 -30.00 5.93 3.38
CA ARG A 100 -29.93 7.41 3.50
C ARG A 100 -29.28 7.99 2.25
N SER A 101 -29.92 8.98 1.63
CA SER A 101 -29.35 9.65 0.45
C SER A 101 -28.21 10.60 0.82
N ILE A 102 -27.10 10.53 0.07
CA ILE A 102 -25.88 11.34 0.21
C ILE A 102 -25.50 11.83 -1.18
N GLY A 103 -25.43 13.14 -1.41
CA GLY A 103 -25.02 13.70 -2.71
C GLY A 103 -25.89 13.26 -3.91
N GLY A 104 -27.12 12.78 -3.69
CA GLY A 104 -27.98 12.22 -4.73
C GLY A 104 -27.75 10.74 -5.06
N SER A 105 -26.84 10.09 -4.33
CA SER A 105 -26.62 8.64 -4.34
C SER A 105 -27.03 8.05 -2.98
N THR A 106 -27.01 6.72 -2.82
CA THR A 106 -27.50 6.07 -1.60
C THR A 106 -26.64 4.86 -1.27
N PRO A 107 -25.78 4.91 -0.22
CA PRO A 107 -25.10 3.72 0.28
C PRO A 107 -26.09 2.75 0.92
N ASP A 108 -25.69 1.48 1.04
CA ASP A 108 -26.50 0.46 1.71
C ASP A 108 -26.77 0.81 3.18
N ALA A 109 -25.76 1.34 3.87
CA ALA A 109 -25.93 1.92 5.20
C ALA A 109 -24.93 3.04 5.52
N VAL A 110 -25.30 3.87 6.48
CA VAL A 110 -24.44 4.87 7.12
C VAL A 110 -24.26 4.54 8.59
N LEU A 111 -23.07 4.83 9.12
CA LEU A 111 -22.72 4.73 10.53
C LEU A 111 -22.56 6.13 11.10
N GLY A 112 -23.01 6.36 12.33
CA GLY A 112 -23.00 7.71 12.88
C GLY A 112 -23.69 7.81 14.22
N ARG A 113 -24.00 9.04 14.61
CA ARG A 113 -24.91 9.35 15.71
C ARG A 113 -26.12 10.04 15.12
N PHE A 114 -27.27 9.41 15.32
CA PHE A 114 -28.52 9.87 14.74
C PHE A 114 -29.52 10.06 15.88
N GLU A 115 -30.18 11.21 15.85
CA GLU A 115 -31.19 11.64 16.81
C GLU A 115 -32.42 12.13 16.06
N GLN A 116 -33.58 12.07 16.70
CA GLN A 116 -34.79 12.60 16.12
C GLN A 116 -34.69 14.13 15.97
N ASP A 117 -35.02 14.64 14.79
CA ASP A 117 -35.05 16.08 14.48
C ASP A 117 -33.68 16.81 14.61
N ALA A 118 -32.56 16.08 14.53
CA ALA A 118 -31.20 16.64 14.49
C ALA A 118 -30.54 16.40 13.13
N ASP A 119 -29.53 17.22 12.80
CA ASP A 119 -28.68 16.96 11.64
C ASP A 119 -27.86 15.67 11.87
N PRO A 120 -27.76 14.79 10.85
CA PRO A 120 -27.11 13.50 11.00
C PRO A 120 -25.59 13.66 11.13
N ASP A 121 -25.01 13.13 12.20
CA ASP A 121 -23.55 13.02 12.36
C ASP A 121 -23.06 11.72 11.71
N ILE A 122 -22.81 11.78 10.40
CA ILE A 122 -22.33 10.63 9.61
C ILE A 122 -20.83 10.49 9.81
N LEU A 123 -20.42 9.35 10.39
CA LEU A 123 -19.03 9.05 10.74
C LEU A 123 -18.44 7.90 9.91
N GLY A 124 -19.28 7.15 9.20
CA GLY A 124 -18.85 6.18 8.20
C GLY A 124 -19.94 5.75 7.24
N VAL A 125 -19.53 5.12 6.14
CA VAL A 125 -20.41 4.59 5.09
C VAL A 125 -20.14 3.10 4.88
N ILE A 126 -21.17 2.34 4.54
CA ILE A 126 -21.09 0.91 4.25
C ILE A 126 -21.63 0.65 2.85
N GLU A 127 -20.80 0.02 2.03
CA GLU A 127 -21.14 -0.50 0.71
C GLU A 127 -21.10 -2.04 0.74
N LEU A 128 -22.26 -2.66 0.51
CA LEU A 128 -22.47 -4.09 0.53
C LEU A 128 -22.73 -4.64 -0.87
N LYS A 129 -22.13 -5.78 -1.16
CA LYS A 129 -22.43 -6.58 -2.35
C LYS A 129 -22.81 -8.01 -1.97
N GLY A 130 -23.45 -8.73 -2.89
CA GLY A 130 -23.68 -10.16 -2.74
C GLY A 130 -22.39 -10.99 -2.58
N PRO A 131 -22.46 -12.18 -1.98
CA PRO A 131 -21.30 -13.03 -1.60
C PRO A 131 -20.45 -13.52 -2.76
N THR A 132 -20.96 -13.48 -3.98
CA THR A 132 -20.25 -13.87 -5.20
C THR A 132 -19.55 -12.72 -5.90
N VAL A 133 -19.79 -11.47 -5.45
CA VAL A 133 -19.29 -10.25 -6.09
C VAL A 133 -17.85 -9.98 -5.69
N HIS A 134 -17.00 -9.70 -6.67
CA HIS A 134 -15.62 -9.29 -6.46
C HIS A 134 -15.51 -7.77 -6.27
N LEU A 135 -15.05 -7.34 -5.09
CA LEU A 135 -15.09 -5.93 -4.65
C LEU A 135 -14.30 -4.95 -5.54
N ASP A 136 -13.16 -5.38 -6.10
CA ASP A 136 -12.31 -4.53 -6.96
C ASP A 136 -12.62 -4.63 -8.46
N ARG A 137 -13.52 -5.53 -8.87
CA ARG A 137 -13.63 -5.93 -10.28
C ARG A 137 -15.03 -5.78 -10.81
N ASP A 138 -16.00 -6.27 -10.05
CA ASP A 138 -17.39 -6.25 -10.49
C ASP A 138 -17.93 -4.84 -10.36
N ARG A 139 -18.49 -4.34 -11.46
CA ARG A 139 -19.01 -2.98 -11.56
C ARG A 139 -20.53 -2.99 -11.59
N SER A 140 -21.14 -2.10 -10.82
CA SER A 140 -22.55 -1.74 -10.92
C SER A 140 -22.64 -0.26 -11.27
N GLY A 141 -23.40 0.08 -12.32
CA GLY A 141 -23.45 1.45 -12.81
C GLY A 141 -22.11 2.00 -13.32
N GLY A 142 -21.20 1.12 -13.76
CA GLY A 142 -19.87 1.50 -14.26
C GLY A 142 -18.80 1.71 -13.20
N ARG A 143 -19.12 1.52 -11.91
CA ARG A 143 -18.19 1.67 -10.77
C ARG A 143 -18.10 0.39 -9.94
N THR A 144 -16.93 0.09 -9.40
CA THR A 144 -16.71 -0.99 -8.42
C THR A 144 -17.30 -0.63 -7.06
N ALA A 145 -17.43 -1.61 -6.16
CA ALA A 145 -17.89 -1.36 -4.80
C ALA A 145 -16.94 -0.42 -4.02
N VAL A 146 -15.63 -0.56 -4.27
CA VAL A 146 -14.62 0.33 -3.68
C VAL A 146 -14.81 1.76 -4.20
N GLU A 147 -14.91 1.96 -5.51
CA GLU A 147 -15.15 3.29 -6.10
C GLU A 147 -16.43 3.94 -5.57
N GLN A 148 -17.53 3.18 -5.51
CA GLN A 148 -18.80 3.66 -4.94
C GLN A 148 -18.62 4.14 -3.49
N CYS A 149 -17.94 3.35 -2.66
CA CYS A 149 -17.62 3.74 -1.29
C CYS A 149 -16.81 5.05 -1.22
N TRP A 150 -15.83 5.23 -2.11
CA TRP A 150 -15.03 6.45 -2.16
C TRP A 150 -15.83 7.67 -2.62
N ASP A 151 -16.76 7.50 -3.56
CA ASP A 151 -17.67 8.58 -3.96
C ASP A 151 -18.53 9.03 -2.76
N TYR A 152 -19.09 8.09 -1.99
CA TYR A 152 -19.85 8.44 -0.78
C TYR A 152 -18.99 9.14 0.27
N LEU A 153 -17.72 8.74 0.43
CA LEU A 153 -16.80 9.47 1.29
C LEU A 153 -16.66 10.90 0.77
N VAL A 154 -16.35 11.12 -0.50
CA VAL A 154 -16.24 12.49 -1.05
C VAL A 154 -17.50 13.34 -0.80
N ASP A 155 -18.68 12.74 -0.92
CA ASP A 155 -19.97 13.43 -0.76
C ASP A 155 -20.46 13.56 0.70
N THR A 156 -19.74 13.03 1.69
CA THR A 156 -20.06 13.16 3.12
C THR A 156 -19.22 14.26 3.80
N PRO A 157 -19.67 14.77 4.98
CA PRO A 157 -18.86 15.68 5.79
C PRO A 157 -17.45 15.14 6.09
N THR A 158 -16.49 16.04 6.32
CA THR A 158 -15.08 15.67 6.57
C THR A 158 -14.88 14.79 7.80
N GLU A 159 -15.82 14.85 8.74
CA GLU A 159 -15.92 14.04 9.95
C GLU A 159 -16.23 12.57 9.64
N CYS A 160 -16.86 12.28 8.49
CA CYS A 160 -17.07 10.94 7.98
C CYS A 160 -15.73 10.32 7.57
N ARG A 161 -15.10 9.62 8.51
CA ARG A 161 -13.75 9.10 8.37
C ARG A 161 -13.68 7.73 7.70
N TRP A 162 -14.71 6.90 7.90
CA TRP A 162 -14.61 5.47 7.61
C TRP A 162 -15.44 5.03 6.40
N GLY A 163 -14.82 4.29 5.50
CA GLY A 163 -15.51 3.54 4.45
C GLY A 163 -15.43 2.04 4.71
N ILE A 164 -16.56 1.34 4.67
CA ILE A 164 -16.58 -0.11 4.81
C ILE A 164 -17.11 -0.72 3.52
N VAL A 165 -16.34 -1.62 2.92
CA VAL A 165 -16.77 -2.37 1.74
C VAL A 165 -16.80 -3.85 2.08
N SER A 166 -17.93 -4.50 1.83
CA SER A 166 -18.07 -5.93 2.11
C SER A 166 -18.93 -6.65 1.10
N ASN A 167 -18.50 -7.82 0.66
CA ASN A 167 -19.36 -8.78 -0.03
C ASN A 167 -19.92 -9.83 0.95
N MET A 168 -20.03 -9.49 2.24
CA MET A 168 -20.43 -10.38 3.35
C MET A 168 -19.48 -11.55 3.65
N VAL A 169 -18.47 -11.78 2.81
CA VAL A 169 -17.43 -12.81 2.96
C VAL A 169 -16.06 -12.17 3.23
N SER A 170 -15.85 -10.96 2.71
CA SER A 170 -14.67 -10.12 2.92
C SER A 170 -15.13 -8.80 3.54
N PHE A 171 -14.38 -8.31 4.52
CA PHE A 171 -14.60 -7.04 5.21
C PHE A 171 -13.39 -6.15 4.97
N ARG A 172 -13.59 -4.98 4.37
CA ARG A 172 -12.54 -3.99 4.16
C ARG A 172 -12.90 -2.69 4.86
N LEU A 173 -11.98 -2.17 5.66
CA LEU A 173 -12.10 -0.87 6.32
C LEU A 173 -11.09 0.09 5.72
N TYR A 174 -11.60 1.17 5.15
CA TYR A 174 -10.84 2.27 4.57
C TYR A 174 -10.93 3.50 5.47
N GLU A 175 -9.89 4.32 5.43
CA GLU A 175 -9.87 5.64 6.04
C GLU A 175 -9.78 6.72 4.95
N ARG A 176 -10.59 7.77 5.08
CA ARG A 176 -10.75 8.83 4.07
C ARG A 176 -9.43 9.47 3.62
N ASN A 177 -8.53 9.76 4.55
CA ASN A 177 -7.28 10.47 4.27
C ASN A 177 -6.15 9.53 3.85
N SER A 178 -6.44 8.23 3.76
CA SER A 178 -5.51 7.20 3.34
C SER A 178 -5.71 6.86 1.86
N THR A 179 -4.82 6.05 1.30
CA THR A 179 -4.95 5.61 -0.10
C THR A 179 -5.95 4.47 -0.23
N ARG A 180 -6.49 4.26 -1.43
CA ARG A 180 -7.34 3.07 -1.72
C ARG A 180 -6.62 1.73 -1.56
N ARG A 181 -5.27 1.73 -1.53
CA ARG A 181 -4.45 0.52 -1.31
C ARG A 181 -4.20 0.24 0.16
N ALA A 182 -4.50 1.19 1.04
CA ALA A 182 -4.36 1.02 2.48
C ALA A 182 -5.72 0.74 3.11
N TYR A 183 -5.89 -0.47 3.65
CA TYR A 183 -7.12 -0.88 4.33
C TYR A 183 -6.89 -2.06 5.27
N GLU A 184 -7.75 -2.18 6.29
CA GLU A 184 -7.81 -3.40 7.09
C GLU A 184 -8.71 -4.42 6.42
N HIS A 185 -8.24 -5.67 6.34
CA HIS A 185 -8.95 -6.75 5.64
C HIS A 185 -9.13 -7.97 6.53
N PHE A 186 -10.36 -8.45 6.61
CA PHE A 186 -10.71 -9.71 7.28
C PHE A 186 -11.62 -10.54 6.39
N THR A 187 -11.39 -11.85 6.33
CA THR A 187 -12.32 -12.77 5.66
C THR A 187 -13.18 -13.47 6.70
N LEU A 188 -14.43 -13.76 6.35
CA LEU A 188 -15.38 -14.45 7.21
C LEU A 188 -14.84 -15.81 7.70
N GLN A 189 -14.07 -16.52 6.88
CA GLN A 189 -13.40 -17.76 7.28
C GLN A 189 -12.28 -17.52 8.31
N SER A 190 -11.48 -16.46 8.15
CA SER A 190 -10.44 -16.10 9.15
C SER A 190 -11.04 -15.76 10.52
N LEU A 191 -12.25 -15.18 10.54
CA LEU A 191 -12.98 -14.83 11.77
C LEU A 191 -13.47 -16.05 12.57
N ARG A 192 -13.35 -17.28 12.05
CA ARG A 192 -13.55 -18.49 12.86
C ARG A 192 -12.54 -18.58 14.00
N ASP A 193 -11.30 -18.12 13.79
CA ASP A 193 -10.32 -17.99 14.86
C ASP A 193 -10.72 -16.82 15.77
N ILE A 194 -10.96 -17.13 17.05
CA ILE A 194 -11.34 -16.14 18.06
C ILE A 194 -10.31 -15.02 18.19
N ASN A 195 -9.02 -15.27 17.97
CA ASN A 195 -8.00 -14.24 18.08
C ASN A 195 -8.07 -13.25 16.91
N VAL A 196 -8.28 -13.74 15.69
CA VAL A 196 -8.52 -12.89 14.51
C VAL A 196 -9.84 -12.15 14.67
N PHE A 197 -10.88 -12.81 15.18
CA PHE A 197 -12.15 -12.15 15.50
C PHE A 197 -11.99 -11.04 16.52
N ARG A 198 -11.18 -11.20 17.57
CA ARG A 198 -10.93 -10.13 18.55
C ARG A 198 -10.26 -8.91 17.91
N GLN A 199 -9.34 -9.11 16.97
CA GLN A 199 -8.75 -8.01 16.19
C GLN A 199 -9.81 -7.29 15.36
N PHE A 200 -10.62 -8.05 14.62
CA PHE A 200 -11.76 -7.50 13.87
C PHE A 200 -12.73 -6.74 14.77
N TYR A 201 -13.13 -7.31 15.89
CA TYR A 201 -14.05 -6.71 16.86
C TYR A 201 -13.47 -5.45 17.51
N ALA A 202 -12.17 -5.43 17.81
CA ALA A 202 -11.51 -4.26 18.38
C ALA A 202 -11.66 -3.03 17.47
N LEU A 203 -11.59 -3.25 16.16
CA LEU A 203 -11.70 -2.21 15.12
C LEU A 203 -13.16 -1.93 14.71
N PHE A 204 -13.91 -2.93 14.29
CA PHE A 204 -15.22 -2.79 13.65
C PHE A 204 -16.39 -2.60 14.62
N HIS A 205 -16.22 -2.87 15.93
CA HIS A 205 -17.27 -2.60 16.91
C HIS A 205 -17.59 -1.09 16.95
N ARG A 206 -18.80 -0.67 17.38
CA ARG A 206 -19.18 0.76 17.43
C ARG A 206 -18.19 1.66 18.18
N LYS A 207 -17.63 1.16 19.30
CA LYS A 207 -16.56 1.79 20.10
C LYS A 207 -15.18 1.81 19.43
N GLY A 208 -15.01 1.01 18.39
CA GLY A 208 -13.81 1.01 17.55
C GLY A 208 -13.85 2.14 16.52
N LEU A 209 -14.98 2.36 15.85
CA LEU A 209 -15.06 3.31 14.73
C LEU A 209 -15.67 4.68 15.07
N ILE A 210 -16.78 4.72 15.81
CA ILE A 210 -17.64 5.93 15.85
C ILE A 210 -17.95 6.46 17.26
N GLU A 211 -17.90 5.61 18.29
CA GLU A 211 -18.32 6.01 19.64
C GLU A 211 -17.15 6.55 20.46
N TRP A 212 -17.18 7.85 20.74
CA TRP A 212 -16.30 8.49 21.72
C TRP A 212 -16.69 8.08 23.14
N THR A 213 -15.71 7.67 23.93
CA THR A 213 -15.89 7.47 25.37
C THR A 213 -15.40 8.72 26.11
N PHE A 214 -15.85 8.92 27.37
CA PHE A 214 -15.53 10.11 28.16
C PHE A 214 -14.01 10.40 28.31
N LYS A 215 -13.13 9.42 28.06
CA LYS A 215 -11.68 9.56 28.18
C LYS A 215 -10.88 9.24 26.92
N HIS A 216 -11.48 8.62 25.91
CA HIS A 216 -10.73 8.09 24.76
C HIS A 216 -11.53 8.22 23.45
N PRO A 217 -10.86 8.60 22.34
CA PRO A 217 -11.45 8.52 21.01
C PRO A 217 -11.78 7.07 20.64
N PRO A 218 -12.54 6.83 19.55
CA PRO A 218 -12.76 5.49 19.03
C PRO A 218 -11.42 4.74 18.84
N ARG A 219 -11.38 3.44 19.17
CA ARG A 219 -10.11 2.69 19.25
C ARG A 219 -9.33 2.69 17.93
N ALA A 220 -10.01 2.55 16.79
CA ALA A 220 -9.37 2.57 15.49
C ALA A 220 -8.72 3.93 15.18
N VAL A 221 -9.32 5.04 15.63
CA VAL A 221 -8.72 6.38 15.51
C VAL A 221 -7.44 6.48 16.34
N ALA A 222 -7.48 6.04 17.60
CA ALA A 222 -6.31 6.06 18.48
C ALA A 222 -5.16 5.20 17.94
N LEU A 223 -5.47 4.00 17.43
CA LEU A 223 -4.48 3.09 16.87
C LEU A 223 -3.87 3.61 15.56
N LEU A 224 -4.67 4.28 14.72
CA LEU A 224 -4.18 4.93 13.51
C LEU A 224 -3.23 6.08 13.84
N GLU A 225 -3.58 6.92 14.83
CA GLU A 225 -2.70 7.99 15.29
C GLU A 225 -1.38 7.43 15.86
N GLN A 226 -1.43 6.37 16.65
CA GLN A 226 -0.23 5.69 17.15
C GLN A 226 0.62 5.11 16.01
N THR A 227 -0.02 4.53 14.98
CA THR A 227 0.65 4.02 13.78
C THR A 227 1.39 5.15 13.05
N GLN A 228 0.71 6.25 12.77
CA GLN A 228 1.29 7.42 12.09
C GLN A 228 2.43 8.05 12.90
N ASN A 229 2.29 8.12 14.23
CA ASN A 229 3.35 8.62 15.10
C ASN A 229 4.57 7.70 15.05
N ARG A 230 4.37 6.38 15.17
CA ARG A 230 5.46 5.42 15.12
C ARG A 230 6.18 5.43 13.78
N GLN A 231 5.46 5.47 12.67
CA GLN A 231 6.06 5.54 11.33
C GLN A 231 6.87 6.83 11.14
N ARG A 232 6.43 7.96 11.69
CA ARG A 232 7.21 9.21 11.70
C ARG A 232 8.48 9.10 12.54
N GLU A 233 8.39 8.57 13.75
CA GLU A 233 9.55 8.36 14.63
C GLU A 233 10.58 7.45 13.97
N VAL A 234 10.14 6.31 13.42
CA VAL A 234 11.00 5.36 12.70
C VAL A 234 11.65 6.01 11.49
N SER A 235 10.89 6.79 10.73
CA SER A 235 11.41 7.53 9.58
C SER A 235 12.55 8.46 9.96
N ASP A 236 12.38 9.25 11.03
CA ASP A 236 13.41 10.17 11.51
C ASP A 236 14.61 9.42 12.10
N GLU A 237 14.41 8.38 12.92
CA GLU A 237 15.49 7.54 13.47
C GLU A 237 16.33 6.87 12.37
N LEU A 238 15.65 6.25 11.39
CA LEU A 238 16.30 5.58 10.27
C LEU A 238 17.03 6.58 9.38
N TYR A 239 16.44 7.76 9.15
CA TYR A 239 17.06 8.82 8.36
C TYR A 239 18.33 9.35 9.02
N ASP A 240 18.30 9.64 10.32
CA ASP A 240 19.46 10.15 11.05
C ASP A 240 20.60 9.13 11.02
N ALA A 241 20.29 7.85 11.29
CA ALA A 241 21.26 6.77 11.22
C ALA A 241 21.83 6.61 9.79
N TYR A 242 20.97 6.69 8.78
CA TYR A 242 21.36 6.60 7.37
C TYR A 242 22.28 7.77 6.96
N SER A 243 21.87 9.01 7.22
CA SER A 243 22.60 10.22 6.82
C SER A 243 23.97 10.30 7.51
N GLU A 244 24.05 10.01 8.81
CA GLU A 244 25.32 9.99 9.55
C GLU A 244 26.29 8.97 8.95
N ASN A 245 25.86 7.71 8.78
CA ASN A 245 26.73 6.65 8.30
C ASN A 245 27.11 6.84 6.83
N ARG A 246 26.22 7.38 6.01
CA ARG A 246 26.52 7.77 4.62
C ARG A 246 27.62 8.82 4.57
N THR A 247 27.48 9.91 5.32
CA THR A 247 28.48 10.98 5.37
C THR A 247 29.83 10.45 5.84
N ARG A 248 29.83 9.59 6.86
CA ARG A 248 31.04 8.93 7.34
C ARG A 248 31.69 8.03 6.28
N LEU A 249 30.90 7.30 5.48
CA LEU A 249 31.45 6.39 4.46
C LEU A 249 32.01 7.19 3.28
N ILE A 250 31.32 8.25 2.84
CA ILE A 250 31.86 9.17 1.82
C ILE A 250 33.19 9.76 2.29
N SER A 251 33.25 10.23 3.54
CA SER A 251 34.46 10.79 4.15
C SER A 251 35.61 9.76 4.20
N GLU A 252 35.30 8.51 4.55
CA GLU A 252 36.26 7.39 4.55
C GLU A 252 36.88 7.19 3.17
N LEU A 253 36.03 7.03 2.17
CA LEU A 253 36.42 6.74 0.80
C LEU A 253 37.18 7.91 0.18
N HIS A 254 36.71 9.14 0.37
CA HIS A 254 37.32 10.33 -0.20
C HIS A 254 38.64 10.70 0.50
N HIS A 255 38.65 10.85 1.83
CA HIS A 255 39.81 11.40 2.53
C HIS A 255 40.83 10.35 2.95
N ARG A 256 40.41 9.14 3.37
CA ARG A 256 41.38 8.10 3.79
C ARG A 256 41.86 7.26 2.61
N GLN A 257 40.97 6.92 1.69
CA GLN A 257 41.31 6.08 0.54
C GLN A 257 41.66 6.89 -0.72
N GLY A 258 41.44 8.20 -0.71
CA GLY A 258 41.86 9.11 -1.78
C GLY A 258 41.02 9.02 -3.05
N LEU A 259 39.79 8.48 -2.97
CA LEU A 259 38.89 8.39 -4.12
C LEU A 259 38.35 9.78 -4.49
N PRO A 260 38.09 10.07 -5.79
CA PRO A 260 37.33 11.25 -6.18
C PRO A 260 35.99 11.34 -5.43
N LEU A 261 35.52 12.55 -5.14
CA LEU A 261 34.31 12.72 -4.33
C LEU A 261 33.08 12.08 -5.00
N ASP A 262 32.92 12.25 -6.30
CA ASP A 262 31.79 11.68 -7.05
C ASP A 262 31.79 10.15 -6.99
N ASP A 263 32.96 9.51 -7.15
CA ASP A 263 33.13 8.06 -7.00
C ASP A 263 32.80 7.62 -5.57
N ALA A 264 33.27 8.35 -4.56
CA ALA A 264 32.98 8.06 -3.15
C ALA A 264 31.48 8.16 -2.84
N ILE A 265 30.78 9.14 -3.40
CA ILE A 265 29.33 9.31 -3.30
C ILE A 265 28.62 8.14 -3.99
N GLU A 266 28.93 7.84 -5.25
CA GLU A 266 28.27 6.77 -6.01
C GLU A 266 28.46 5.41 -5.33
N MET A 267 29.70 5.07 -4.95
CA MET A 267 30.01 3.81 -4.29
C MET A 267 29.29 3.68 -2.95
N THR A 268 29.24 4.76 -2.16
CA THR A 268 28.50 4.78 -0.90
C THR A 268 27.00 4.57 -1.14
N GLN A 269 26.41 5.34 -2.06
CA GLN A 269 24.98 5.29 -2.35
C GLN A 269 24.58 3.88 -2.81
N ARG A 270 25.31 3.33 -3.78
CA ARG A 270 25.05 1.98 -4.30
C ARG A 270 25.16 0.91 -3.22
N LEU A 271 26.13 1.02 -2.30
CA LEU A 271 26.26 0.08 -1.19
C LEU A 271 25.06 0.12 -0.25
N LEU A 272 24.63 1.32 0.14
CA LEU A 272 23.51 1.50 1.05
C LEU A 272 22.20 1.06 0.39
N ASP A 273 21.98 1.41 -0.88
CA ASP A 273 20.79 0.99 -1.62
C ASP A 273 20.67 -0.54 -1.72
N ARG A 274 21.79 -1.24 -1.92
CA ARG A 274 21.81 -2.72 -1.89
C ARG A 274 21.38 -3.26 -0.52
N VAL A 275 21.84 -2.66 0.56
CA VAL A 275 21.48 -3.08 1.93
C VAL A 275 20.00 -2.80 2.23
N PHE A 276 19.51 -1.60 1.91
CA PHE A 276 18.10 -1.24 2.06
C PHE A 276 17.19 -2.12 1.21
N PHE A 277 17.59 -2.43 -0.03
CA PHE A 277 16.85 -3.34 -0.89
C PHE A 277 16.73 -4.73 -0.27
N ILE A 278 17.82 -5.28 0.27
CA ILE A 278 17.80 -6.60 0.92
C ILE A 278 16.91 -6.56 2.17
N ALA A 279 17.03 -5.52 3.01
CA ALA A 279 16.19 -5.35 4.20
C ALA A 279 14.70 -5.29 3.84
N PHE A 280 14.36 -4.51 2.82
CA PHE A 280 13.00 -4.44 2.30
C PHE A 280 12.48 -5.78 1.77
N CYS A 281 13.32 -6.52 1.03
CA CYS A 281 12.92 -7.78 0.45
C CYS A 281 12.78 -8.91 1.48
N GLU A 282 13.62 -8.97 2.51
CA GLU A 282 13.55 -10.04 3.53
C GLU A 282 12.29 -9.94 4.40
N ASP A 283 11.84 -8.74 4.74
CA ASP A 283 10.63 -8.55 5.55
C ASP A 283 9.33 -8.69 4.76
N ARG A 284 9.38 -8.56 3.43
CA ARG A 284 8.23 -8.78 2.53
C ARG A 284 8.18 -10.17 1.92
N GLY A 285 9.00 -11.10 2.42
CA GLY A 285 9.04 -12.49 1.96
C GLY A 285 9.52 -12.66 0.52
N LEU A 286 10.20 -11.65 -0.04
CA LEU A 286 10.85 -11.74 -1.35
C LEU A 286 12.22 -12.40 -1.24
N LEU A 287 12.87 -12.24 -0.09
CA LEU A 287 14.08 -12.96 0.29
C LEU A 287 13.83 -13.83 1.53
N PRO A 288 14.68 -14.83 1.81
CA PRO A 288 14.63 -15.56 3.06
C PRO A 288 14.74 -14.62 4.25
N GLU A 289 13.95 -14.86 5.30
CA GLU A 289 13.97 -14.03 6.50
C GLU A 289 15.38 -13.91 7.09
N LYS A 290 15.72 -12.71 7.57
CA LYS A 290 16.97 -12.41 8.29
C LYS A 290 18.22 -12.73 7.47
N THR A 291 18.16 -12.56 6.15
CA THR A 291 19.28 -12.61 5.21
C THR A 291 20.42 -11.68 5.63
N ILE A 292 20.15 -10.43 6.03
CA ILE A 292 21.19 -9.50 6.54
C ILE A 292 21.85 -10.06 7.81
N SER A 293 21.02 -10.49 8.77
CA SER A 293 21.52 -11.08 10.03
C SER A 293 22.37 -12.34 9.78
N LYS A 294 21.98 -13.19 8.82
CA LYS A 294 22.72 -14.38 8.41
C LYS A 294 24.06 -14.00 7.76
N ALA A 295 24.09 -12.96 6.91
CA ALA A 295 25.33 -12.47 6.32
C ALA A 295 26.30 -11.95 7.40
N TYR A 296 25.79 -11.28 8.44
CA TYR A 296 26.60 -10.80 9.57
C TYR A 296 27.10 -11.93 10.50
N LYS A 297 26.32 -13.01 10.67
CA LYS A 297 26.67 -14.17 11.50
C LYS A 297 27.61 -15.12 10.76
N VAL A 298 28.91 -14.85 10.85
CA VAL A 298 29.92 -15.75 10.29
C VAL A 298 30.31 -16.83 11.31
N ASN A 299 30.18 -18.11 10.92
CA ASN A 299 30.48 -19.25 11.78
C ASN A 299 31.95 -19.69 11.66
N GLY A 300 32.57 -20.02 12.80
CA GLY A 300 33.88 -20.68 12.88
C GLY A 300 35.09 -19.76 12.70
N PHE A 301 36.28 -20.36 12.70
CA PHE A 301 37.53 -19.67 12.38
C PHE A 301 37.67 -19.58 10.86
N GLN A 302 37.66 -18.37 10.31
CA GLN A 302 37.89 -18.15 8.87
C GLN A 302 39.30 -17.58 8.64
N ALA A 303 39.96 -18.07 7.59
CA ALA A 303 41.31 -17.64 7.20
C ALA A 303 41.33 -16.37 6.32
N VAL A 304 40.24 -15.59 6.31
CA VAL A 304 40.08 -14.38 5.49
C VAL A 304 40.09 -13.12 6.36
N THR A 305 40.63 -12.03 5.81
CA THR A 305 40.52 -10.69 6.40
C THR A 305 39.08 -10.21 6.32
N ASN A 306 38.53 -9.76 7.45
CA ASN A 306 37.12 -9.36 7.62
C ASN A 306 36.10 -10.37 7.04
N PRO A 307 35.84 -11.48 7.75
CA PRO A 307 34.91 -12.51 7.27
C PRO A 307 33.47 -12.00 7.08
N ARG A 308 33.02 -11.01 7.88
CA ARG A 308 31.67 -10.44 7.79
C ARG A 308 31.49 -9.68 6.48
N TRP A 309 32.45 -8.83 6.14
CA TRP A 309 32.40 -8.08 4.90
C TRP A 309 32.43 -9.01 3.68
N GLN A 310 33.27 -10.04 3.69
CA GLN A 310 33.29 -11.04 2.61
C GLN A 310 31.93 -11.77 2.46
N SER A 311 31.23 -12.03 3.57
CA SER A 311 29.88 -12.59 3.56
C SER A 311 28.87 -11.66 2.87
N PHE A 312 28.88 -10.36 3.15
CA PHE A 312 28.06 -9.37 2.44
C PHE A 312 28.41 -9.29 0.94
N LYS A 313 29.70 -9.30 0.57
CA LYS A 313 30.13 -9.35 -0.84
C LYS A 313 29.61 -10.60 -1.56
N ASN A 314 29.62 -11.75 -0.88
CA ASN A 314 29.04 -12.98 -1.43
C ASN A 314 27.52 -12.84 -1.61
N LEU A 315 26.80 -12.27 -0.64
CA LEU A 315 25.38 -12.01 -0.74
C LEU A 315 25.05 -11.12 -1.94
N PHE A 316 25.74 -9.99 -2.12
CA PHE A 316 25.52 -9.10 -3.27
C PHE A 316 25.77 -9.80 -4.60
N ARG A 317 26.79 -10.67 -4.68
CA ARG A 317 27.06 -11.47 -5.87
C ARG A 317 25.96 -12.49 -6.16
N ILE A 318 25.42 -13.13 -5.12
CA ILE A 318 24.31 -14.09 -5.25
C ILE A 318 23.06 -13.38 -5.78
N MET A 319 22.75 -12.17 -5.30
CA MET A 319 21.63 -11.35 -5.82
C MET A 319 21.74 -11.04 -7.32
N ASN A 320 22.97 -11.09 -7.87
CA ASN A 320 23.29 -10.85 -9.28
C ASN A 320 23.54 -12.13 -10.10
N THR A 321 23.31 -13.34 -9.56
CA THR A 321 23.60 -14.59 -10.27
C THR A 321 22.33 -15.42 -10.48
N GLU A 322 22.00 -15.72 -11.74
CA GLU A 322 20.88 -16.60 -12.06
C GLU A 322 21.14 -18.05 -11.61
N GLY A 323 20.13 -18.71 -11.06
CA GLY A 323 20.12 -20.17 -10.89
C GLY A 323 21.08 -20.74 -9.82
N THR A 324 21.41 -19.99 -8.78
CA THR A 324 22.16 -20.57 -7.65
C THR A 324 21.26 -21.38 -6.72
N ASN A 325 21.82 -22.42 -6.09
CA ASN A 325 21.16 -23.36 -5.18
C ASN A 325 20.81 -22.74 -3.80
N HIS A 326 20.58 -21.43 -3.78
CA HIS A 326 20.25 -20.62 -2.63
C HIS A 326 18.81 -20.14 -2.84
N ASP A 327 17.97 -20.11 -1.79
CA ASP A 327 16.57 -19.66 -1.84
C ASP A 327 16.43 -18.14 -2.12
N ILE A 328 17.35 -17.54 -2.88
CA ILE A 328 17.47 -16.14 -3.22
C ILE A 328 17.18 -15.99 -4.72
N PRO A 329 16.07 -15.34 -5.10
CA PRO A 329 15.78 -15.04 -6.49
C PRO A 329 16.86 -14.16 -7.14
N TYR A 330 16.96 -14.23 -8.46
CA TYR A 330 17.79 -13.33 -9.22
C TYR A 330 17.10 -11.97 -9.38
N TYR A 331 17.79 -10.89 -9.03
CA TYR A 331 17.22 -9.54 -9.08
C TYR A 331 17.81 -8.63 -10.15
N ASN A 332 19.03 -8.91 -10.67
CA ASN A 332 19.87 -8.04 -11.53
C ASN A 332 19.11 -6.93 -12.29
N GLY A 333 18.88 -5.83 -11.59
CA GLY A 333 18.25 -4.60 -12.08
C GLY A 333 19.25 -3.44 -12.06
N GLY A 334 20.52 -3.70 -12.38
CA GLY A 334 21.60 -2.70 -12.34
C GLY A 334 22.16 -2.42 -10.93
N LEU A 335 21.31 -2.46 -9.89
CA LEU A 335 21.72 -2.21 -8.50
C LEU A 335 22.83 -3.18 -8.03
N PHE A 336 22.68 -4.47 -8.35
CA PHE A 336 23.65 -5.52 -8.00
C PHE A 336 24.64 -5.86 -9.13
N ALA A 337 24.60 -5.12 -10.24
CA ALA A 337 25.57 -5.31 -11.32
C ALA A 337 27.01 -5.02 -10.83
N PRO A 338 28.04 -5.63 -11.45
CA PRO A 338 29.43 -5.43 -11.05
C PRO A 338 29.79 -3.94 -11.01
N HIS A 339 30.41 -3.51 -9.92
CA HIS A 339 30.74 -2.11 -9.70
C HIS A 339 31.98 -1.97 -8.80
N ALA A 340 32.67 -0.83 -8.84
CA ALA A 340 33.89 -0.58 -8.05
C ALA A 340 33.68 -0.78 -6.54
N VAL A 341 32.44 -0.64 -6.06
CA VAL A 341 32.05 -0.88 -4.66
C VAL A 341 32.34 -2.32 -4.19
N ASP A 342 32.38 -3.28 -5.12
CA ASP A 342 32.63 -4.70 -4.83
C ASP A 342 34.09 -4.97 -4.43
N ASP A 343 34.99 -4.05 -4.80
CA ASP A 343 36.42 -4.11 -4.47
C ASP A 343 36.78 -3.39 -3.17
N LEU A 344 35.80 -2.74 -2.51
CA LEU A 344 36.03 -2.10 -1.22
C LEU A 344 36.45 -3.13 -0.18
N GLU A 345 37.30 -2.71 0.76
CA GLU A 345 37.64 -3.45 1.96
C GLU A 345 37.20 -2.62 3.17
N LEU A 346 36.03 -2.97 3.70
CA LEU A 346 35.40 -2.27 4.82
C LEU A 346 35.70 -2.98 6.13
N ASP A 347 35.72 -2.22 7.23
CA ASP A 347 35.83 -2.78 8.59
C ASP A 347 34.48 -3.29 9.13
N ASP A 348 34.52 -3.91 10.31
CA ASP A 348 33.33 -4.47 10.96
C ASP A 348 32.30 -3.41 11.39
N ASN A 349 32.69 -2.14 11.55
CA ASN A 349 31.76 -1.09 11.96
C ASN A 349 30.67 -0.88 10.89
N TRP A 350 31.04 -0.97 9.60
CA TRP A 350 30.11 -0.87 8.48
C TRP A 350 29.14 -2.06 8.41
N THR A 351 29.64 -3.28 8.56
CA THR A 351 28.78 -4.47 8.59
C THR A 351 27.83 -4.47 9.81
N GLY A 352 28.27 -3.91 10.93
CA GLY A 352 27.43 -3.67 12.10
C GLY A 352 26.33 -2.66 11.82
N PHE A 353 26.61 -1.60 11.04
CA PHE A 353 25.59 -0.66 10.59
C PHE A 353 24.58 -1.32 9.64
N PHE A 354 25.01 -2.11 8.66
CA PHE A 354 24.10 -2.82 7.76
C PHE A 354 23.15 -3.73 8.52
N THR A 355 23.65 -4.37 9.59
CA THR A 355 22.83 -5.20 10.47
C THR A 355 21.78 -4.38 11.21
N ARG A 356 22.12 -3.19 11.72
CA ARG A 356 21.15 -2.28 12.35
C ARG A 356 20.07 -1.81 11.37
N ILE A 357 20.40 -1.61 10.09
CA ILE A 357 19.37 -1.32 9.08
C ILE A 357 18.37 -2.49 9.01
N GLY A 358 18.86 -3.74 8.91
CA GLY A 358 17.99 -4.92 8.91
C GLY A 358 17.27 -5.25 10.23
N GLU A 359 17.39 -4.40 11.26
CA GLU A 359 16.62 -4.52 12.52
C GLU A 359 15.32 -3.69 12.48
N TYR A 360 15.19 -2.74 11.54
CA TYR A 360 13.95 -2.02 11.30
C TYR A 360 12.95 -2.92 10.58
N ASP A 361 11.65 -2.72 10.83
CA ASP A 361 10.56 -3.48 10.19
C ASP A 361 10.16 -2.83 8.86
N PHE A 362 10.65 -3.37 7.74
CA PHE A 362 10.29 -2.93 6.37
C PHE A 362 8.99 -3.57 5.84
N GLY A 363 8.38 -4.45 6.62
CA GLY A 363 7.05 -5.01 6.34
C GLY A 363 5.96 -3.98 6.62
N GLU A 364 6.02 -3.33 7.79
CA GLU A 364 4.95 -2.45 8.29
C GLU A 364 5.39 -1.03 8.70
N GLU A 365 6.53 -0.88 9.39
CA GLU A 365 6.95 0.43 9.93
C GLU A 365 7.65 1.30 8.88
N VAL A 366 8.56 0.71 8.10
CA VAL A 366 9.27 1.38 6.99
C VAL A 366 8.54 1.07 5.69
N ASN A 367 7.36 1.68 5.53
CA ASN A 367 6.56 1.54 4.32
C ASN A 367 7.17 2.31 3.12
N LEU A 368 6.55 2.19 1.95
CA LEU A 368 7.01 2.88 0.73
C LEU A 368 7.04 4.41 0.87
N GLU A 369 6.19 4.98 1.70
CA GLU A 369 6.15 6.42 1.96
C GLU A 369 7.36 6.87 2.79
N VAL A 370 7.69 6.13 3.85
CA VAL A 370 8.90 6.35 4.65
C VAL A 370 10.16 6.23 3.79
N LEU A 371 10.24 5.20 2.95
CA LEU A 371 11.35 5.04 2.00
C LEU A 371 11.44 6.22 1.02
N GLY A 372 10.31 6.62 0.43
CA GLY A 372 10.25 7.77 -0.48
C GLY A 372 10.81 9.04 0.15
N HIS A 373 10.39 9.35 1.39
CA HIS A 373 10.90 10.49 2.13
C HIS A 373 12.39 10.38 2.48
N LEU A 374 12.86 9.17 2.83
CA LEU A 374 14.28 8.92 3.10
C LEU A 374 15.11 9.21 1.85
N PHE A 375 14.74 8.66 0.69
CA PHE A 375 15.44 8.89 -0.58
C PHE A 375 15.36 10.36 -1.01
N GLU A 376 14.22 11.02 -0.86
CA GLU A 376 14.06 12.45 -1.20
C GLU A 376 15.00 13.34 -0.37
N ARG A 377 15.02 13.17 0.96
CA ARG A 377 15.93 13.90 1.84
C ARG A 377 17.40 13.57 1.50
N SER A 378 17.67 12.31 1.15
CA SER A 378 18.99 11.81 0.79
C SER A 378 19.61 12.55 -0.40
N ILE A 379 18.84 12.78 -1.46
CA ILE A 379 19.26 13.46 -2.70
C ILE A 379 19.61 14.91 -2.41
N THR A 380 18.75 15.59 -1.63
CA THR A 380 18.95 16.99 -1.26
C THR A 380 20.28 17.20 -0.53
N GLU A 381 20.72 16.25 0.31
CA GLU A 381 22.00 16.32 1.01
C GLU A 381 23.19 16.03 0.11
N ILE A 382 23.08 15.07 -0.82
CA ILE A 382 24.15 14.75 -1.77
C ILE A 382 24.46 15.96 -2.65
N GLU A 383 23.42 16.62 -3.17
CA GLU A 383 23.59 17.81 -4.00
C GLU A 383 24.25 18.95 -3.23
N LYS A 384 23.86 19.18 -1.97
CA LYS A 384 24.57 20.13 -1.09
C LYS A 384 26.03 19.76 -0.90
N LEU A 385 26.36 18.48 -0.75
CA LEU A 385 27.72 18.00 -0.52
C LEU A 385 28.59 18.20 -1.76
N LYS A 386 28.07 17.88 -2.95
CA LYS A 386 28.71 18.16 -4.24
C LYS A 386 28.97 19.66 -4.43
N GLU A 387 27.97 20.50 -4.19
CA GLU A 387 28.11 21.96 -4.29
C GLU A 387 29.13 22.50 -3.27
N SER A 388 29.07 22.06 -2.01
CA SER A 388 30.02 22.47 -0.98
C SER A 388 31.47 22.17 -1.38
N ASN A 389 31.70 21.03 -2.03
CA ASN A 389 33.00 20.67 -2.56
C ASN A 389 33.36 21.46 -3.82
N PHE A 390 32.38 21.82 -4.65
CA PHE A 390 32.57 22.73 -5.78
C PHE A 390 33.00 24.13 -5.33
N PHE A 391 32.54 24.56 -4.15
CA PHE A 391 32.96 25.79 -3.46
C PHE A 391 34.15 25.60 -2.52
N ALA A 392 34.77 24.41 -2.47
CA ALA A 392 35.94 24.16 -1.61
C ALA A 392 37.10 25.05 -2.04
N GLY A 393 37.27 26.18 -1.35
CA GLY A 393 38.24 27.23 -1.66
C GLY A 393 37.69 28.67 -1.58
N ASP A 394 36.37 28.84 -1.50
CA ASP A 394 35.70 30.15 -1.41
C ASP A 394 34.73 30.17 -0.22
N ALA A 395 35.30 30.38 0.98
CA ALA A 395 34.58 30.29 2.26
C ALA A 395 33.37 31.23 2.36
N ASP A 396 33.47 32.40 1.72
CA ASP A 396 32.40 33.40 1.68
C ASP A 396 31.16 32.86 0.94
N LYS A 397 31.35 32.10 -0.15
CA LYS A 397 30.24 31.49 -0.91
C LYS A 397 29.60 30.33 -0.16
N ALA A 398 30.38 29.53 0.55
CA ALA A 398 29.86 28.43 1.37
C ALA A 398 28.99 28.95 2.53
N GLU A 399 29.42 30.04 3.19
CA GLU A 399 28.67 30.70 4.26
C GLU A 399 27.41 31.42 3.74
N GLU A 400 27.52 32.10 2.59
CA GLU A 400 26.38 32.71 1.90
C GLU A 400 25.32 31.65 1.54
N PHE A 401 25.73 30.52 0.96
CA PHE A 401 24.81 29.42 0.66
C PHE A 401 24.18 28.84 1.93
N ALA A 402 24.95 28.61 3.00
CA ALA A 402 24.44 28.06 4.26
C ALA A 402 23.37 28.93 4.93
N THR A 403 23.42 30.25 4.74
CA THR A 403 22.47 31.22 5.31
C THR A 403 21.24 31.48 4.44
N MET A 404 21.20 30.97 3.19
CA MET A 404 20.05 31.16 2.30
C MET A 404 18.77 30.47 2.80
N PRO A 405 17.59 31.07 2.57
CA PRO A 405 16.29 30.43 2.75
C PRO A 405 16.19 29.11 1.97
N GLN A 406 15.48 28.11 2.53
CA GLN A 406 15.32 26.80 1.91
C GLN A 406 14.74 26.85 0.49
N SER A 407 13.82 27.78 0.22
CA SER A 407 13.26 28.00 -1.12
C SER A 407 14.29 28.45 -2.17
N ILE A 408 15.29 29.23 -1.75
CA ILE A 408 16.38 29.73 -2.61
C ILE A 408 17.44 28.64 -2.79
N LYS A 409 17.76 27.89 -1.74
CA LYS A 409 18.62 26.69 -1.83
C LYS A 409 18.05 25.67 -2.82
N ARG A 410 16.75 25.35 -2.72
CA ARG A 410 16.05 24.47 -3.67
C ARG A 410 16.07 25.01 -5.10
N LYS A 411 16.00 26.33 -5.27
CA LYS A 411 16.12 26.99 -6.58
C LYS A 411 17.53 26.86 -7.18
N HIS A 412 18.55 27.02 -6.34
CA HIS A 412 19.95 26.89 -6.74
C HIS A 412 20.31 25.43 -7.07
N LEU A 413 19.85 24.50 -6.24
CA LEU A 413 20.09 23.05 -6.36
C LEU A 413 19.24 22.39 -7.46
N GLY A 414 18.23 23.06 -8.01
CA GLY A 414 17.26 22.47 -8.94
C GLY A 414 16.35 21.38 -8.33
N VAL A 415 16.51 21.07 -7.04
CA VAL A 415 15.75 20.03 -6.33
C VAL A 415 14.43 20.60 -5.83
N TYR A 416 13.39 20.45 -6.65
CA TYR A 416 12.01 20.70 -6.26
C TYR A 416 11.24 19.39 -6.20
N TYR A 417 11.00 18.91 -4.98
CA TYR A 417 10.05 17.81 -4.81
C TYR A 417 8.63 18.30 -5.07
N THR A 418 7.89 17.52 -5.84
CA THR A 418 6.47 17.77 -6.10
C THR A 418 5.66 17.02 -5.04
N PRO A 419 4.86 17.70 -4.20
CA PRO A 419 4.03 17.04 -3.20
C PRO A 419 3.19 15.93 -3.81
N ARG A 420 2.95 14.87 -3.04
CA ARG A 420 2.24 13.68 -3.51
C ARG A 420 0.88 14.02 -4.09
N GLU A 421 0.13 14.86 -3.40
CA GLU A 421 -1.21 15.32 -3.80
C GLU A 421 -1.16 15.95 -5.19
N LEU A 422 -0.12 16.73 -5.48
CA LEU A 422 0.07 17.35 -6.78
C LEU A 422 0.50 16.32 -7.85
N THR A 423 1.42 15.40 -7.52
CA THR A 423 1.83 14.34 -8.47
C THR A 423 0.66 13.43 -8.85
N SER A 424 -0.16 13.01 -7.88
CA SER A 424 -1.35 12.20 -8.12
C SER A 424 -2.36 12.94 -8.99
N LEU A 425 -2.65 14.21 -8.65
CA LEU A 425 -3.58 15.03 -9.43
C LEU A 425 -3.14 15.19 -10.89
N VAL A 426 -1.86 15.48 -11.11
CA VAL A 426 -1.32 15.62 -12.47
C VAL A 426 -1.42 14.29 -13.23
N VAL A 427 -1.08 13.16 -12.60
CA VAL A 427 -1.18 11.84 -13.23
C VAL A 427 -2.63 11.48 -13.58
N GLU A 428 -3.59 11.79 -12.71
CA GLU A 428 -5.03 11.61 -12.97
C GLU A 428 -5.48 12.43 -14.20
N TYR A 429 -5.22 13.74 -14.20
CA TYR A 429 -5.62 14.62 -15.31
C TYR A 429 -4.85 14.42 -16.62
N THR A 430 -3.80 13.59 -16.63
CA THR A 430 -2.98 13.34 -17.82
C THR A 430 -3.06 11.90 -18.28
N ILE A 431 -2.54 10.96 -17.49
CA ILE A 431 -2.42 9.56 -17.86
C ILE A 431 -3.77 8.87 -17.81
N GLU A 432 -4.55 9.07 -16.74
CA GLU A 432 -5.89 8.46 -16.62
C GLU A 432 -6.81 8.94 -17.73
N GLU A 433 -6.88 10.26 -17.92
CA GLU A 433 -7.72 10.89 -18.93
C GLU A 433 -7.31 10.41 -20.35
N LEU A 434 -6.01 10.22 -20.60
CA LEU A 434 -5.54 9.65 -21.87
C LEU A 434 -6.01 8.19 -22.06
N ILE A 435 -5.88 7.35 -21.04
CA ILE A 435 -6.34 5.95 -21.08
C ILE A 435 -7.85 5.91 -21.33
N ARG A 436 -8.63 6.67 -20.55
CA ARG A 436 -10.09 6.79 -20.69
C ARG A 436 -10.49 7.21 -22.10
N ASN A 437 -9.83 8.22 -22.67
CA ASN A 437 -10.10 8.67 -24.03
C ASN A 437 -9.76 7.63 -25.10
N ARG A 438 -8.65 6.89 -24.95
CA ARG A 438 -8.30 5.79 -25.89
C ARG A 438 -9.30 4.64 -25.81
N PHE A 439 -9.72 4.25 -24.61
CA PHE A 439 -10.73 3.20 -24.40
C PHE A 439 -12.10 3.62 -24.98
N LYS A 440 -12.47 4.89 -24.81
CA LYS A 440 -13.69 5.47 -25.39
C LYS A 440 -13.64 5.45 -26.92
N THR A 441 -12.52 5.84 -27.53
CA THR A 441 -12.34 5.78 -28.99
C THR A 441 -12.48 4.34 -29.49
N LEU A 442 -11.81 3.39 -28.85
CA LEU A 442 -11.92 1.96 -29.21
C LEU A 442 -13.36 1.45 -29.10
N ALA A 443 -14.12 1.89 -28.09
CA ALA A 443 -15.52 1.51 -27.92
C ALA A 443 -16.37 2.02 -29.10
N VAL A 444 -16.11 3.25 -29.55
CA VAL A 444 -16.78 3.83 -30.73
C VAL A 444 -16.42 3.06 -32.00
N ASP A 445 -15.15 2.72 -32.18
CA ASP A 445 -14.69 1.94 -33.34
C ASP A 445 -15.32 0.54 -33.38
N GLN A 446 -15.69 -0.01 -32.23
CA GLN A 446 -16.40 -1.29 -32.10
C GLN A 446 -17.93 -1.16 -32.05
N GLY A 447 -18.48 0.01 -32.39
CA GLY A 447 -19.91 0.20 -32.66
C GLY A 447 -20.74 0.80 -31.53
N VAL A 448 -20.13 1.23 -30.41
CA VAL A 448 -20.83 2.04 -29.40
C VAL A 448 -21.02 3.46 -29.93
N SER A 449 -22.21 4.06 -29.76
CA SER A 449 -22.38 5.44 -30.20
C SER A 449 -21.50 6.40 -29.41
N LYS A 450 -21.04 7.49 -30.02
CA LYS A 450 -20.20 8.48 -29.34
C LYS A 450 -20.81 8.94 -28.02
N LYS A 451 -22.12 9.24 -28.01
CA LYS A 451 -22.87 9.70 -26.83
C LYS A 451 -22.91 8.67 -25.70
N GLU A 452 -23.02 7.40 -26.02
CA GLU A 452 -23.01 6.31 -25.02
C GLU A 452 -21.60 6.08 -24.49
N ALA A 453 -20.58 6.14 -25.35
CA ALA A 453 -19.19 6.04 -24.93
C ALA A 453 -18.77 7.19 -24.00
N GLU A 454 -19.29 8.43 -24.17
CA GLU A 454 -19.03 9.52 -23.20
C GLU A 454 -19.67 9.29 -21.83
N LYS A 455 -20.67 8.41 -21.76
CA LYS A 455 -21.30 7.98 -20.50
C LYS A 455 -20.62 6.75 -19.90
N GLY A 456 -19.52 6.28 -20.47
CA GLY A 456 -18.79 5.10 -20.01
C GLY A 456 -19.38 3.76 -20.47
N VAL A 457 -20.28 3.75 -21.46
CA VAL A 457 -20.75 2.49 -22.05
C VAL A 457 -19.63 1.90 -22.91
N VAL A 458 -19.33 0.61 -22.69
CA VAL A 458 -18.28 -0.12 -23.40
C VAL A 458 -18.80 -1.46 -23.93
N PRO A 459 -18.25 -1.99 -25.03
CA PRO A 459 -18.57 -3.34 -25.48
C PRO A 459 -18.14 -4.40 -24.45
N GLU A 460 -18.99 -5.40 -24.23
CA GLU A 460 -18.66 -6.57 -23.40
C GLU A 460 -18.11 -7.73 -24.25
N THR A 461 -17.10 -7.44 -25.08
CA THR A 461 -16.53 -8.40 -26.04
C THR A 461 -15.07 -8.68 -25.73
N LYS A 462 -14.58 -9.85 -26.14
CA LYS A 462 -13.15 -10.21 -26.00
C LYS A 462 -12.28 -9.25 -26.79
N GLU A 463 -12.74 -8.90 -27.99
CA GLU A 463 -12.04 -8.03 -28.93
C GLU A 463 -11.83 -6.61 -28.37
N TYR A 464 -12.81 -6.09 -27.62
CA TYR A 464 -12.68 -4.79 -26.95
C TYR A 464 -11.63 -4.83 -25.85
N TRP A 465 -11.75 -5.77 -24.91
CA TRP A 465 -10.85 -5.84 -23.75
C TRP A 465 -9.43 -6.26 -24.12
N SER A 466 -9.25 -7.09 -25.15
CA SER A 466 -7.93 -7.34 -25.74
C SER A 466 -7.34 -6.08 -26.36
N GLY A 467 -8.13 -5.29 -27.09
CA GLY A 467 -7.67 -4.00 -27.62
C GLY A 467 -7.32 -2.98 -26.52
N CYS A 468 -8.08 -2.95 -25.42
CA CYS A 468 -7.75 -2.15 -24.24
C CYS A 468 -6.41 -2.58 -23.62
N LEU A 469 -6.16 -3.89 -23.52
CA LEU A 469 -4.89 -4.41 -23.02
C LEU A 469 -3.73 -3.99 -23.93
N ASP A 470 -3.90 -4.08 -25.25
CA ASP A 470 -2.90 -3.62 -26.23
C ASP A 470 -2.65 -2.11 -26.12
N ILE A 471 -3.69 -1.30 -25.88
CA ILE A 471 -3.55 0.14 -25.63
C ILE A 471 -2.65 0.39 -24.41
N LEU A 472 -2.90 -0.33 -23.31
CA LEU A 472 -2.10 -0.17 -22.09
C LEU A 472 -0.65 -0.59 -22.32
N ARG A 473 -0.39 -1.74 -22.94
CA ARG A 473 0.99 -2.22 -23.24
C ARG A 473 1.78 -1.27 -24.13
N ASN A 474 1.10 -0.59 -25.04
CA ASN A 474 1.72 0.36 -25.96
C ASN A 474 1.83 1.79 -25.41
N LEU A 475 1.29 2.08 -24.22
CA LEU A 475 1.41 3.39 -23.61
C LEU A 475 2.84 3.62 -23.12
N LYS A 476 3.46 4.74 -23.50
CA LYS A 476 4.82 5.11 -23.06
C LYS A 476 4.73 6.41 -22.27
N ILE A 477 5.18 6.38 -21.02
CA ILE A 477 5.23 7.52 -20.11
C ILE A 477 6.70 7.80 -19.81
N VAL A 478 7.12 9.02 -20.08
CA VAL A 478 8.49 9.47 -19.82
C VAL A 478 8.46 10.64 -18.84
N ASP A 479 9.26 10.51 -17.79
CA ASP A 479 9.63 11.64 -16.94
C ASP A 479 11.11 11.98 -17.21
N PRO A 480 11.39 13.06 -17.96
CA PRO A 480 12.74 13.41 -18.40
C PRO A 480 13.62 14.02 -17.30
N ALA A 481 13.06 14.28 -16.10
CA ALA A 481 13.77 14.81 -14.94
C ALA A 481 13.15 14.23 -13.67
N CYS A 482 13.21 12.90 -13.56
CA CYS A 482 12.36 12.18 -12.61
C CYS A 482 12.78 12.35 -11.15
N GLY A 483 14.03 12.74 -10.88
CA GLY A 483 14.56 12.84 -9.52
C GLY A 483 14.27 11.55 -8.72
N SER A 484 13.60 11.70 -7.58
CA SER A 484 13.15 10.58 -6.73
C SER A 484 12.09 9.64 -7.36
N GLY A 485 11.63 9.92 -8.58
CA GLY A 485 10.68 9.09 -9.32
C GLY A 485 9.22 9.28 -8.89
N ALA A 486 8.87 10.37 -8.20
CA ALA A 486 7.54 10.57 -7.62
C ALA A 486 6.40 10.47 -8.66
N PHE A 487 6.54 11.09 -9.83
CA PHE A 487 5.56 10.97 -10.92
C PHE A 487 5.50 9.56 -11.50
N LEU A 488 6.65 8.91 -11.71
CA LEU A 488 6.71 7.54 -12.22
C LEU A 488 6.06 6.54 -11.27
N PHE A 489 6.23 6.74 -9.97
CA PHE A 489 5.55 5.94 -8.96
C PHE A 489 4.03 6.15 -8.99
N GLN A 490 3.54 7.39 -9.09
CA GLN A 490 2.10 7.62 -9.26
C GLN A 490 1.56 7.03 -10.57
N ALA A 491 2.32 7.15 -11.67
CA ALA A 491 1.98 6.54 -12.95
C ALA A 491 1.92 5.01 -12.88
N TYR A 492 2.86 4.37 -12.17
CA TYR A 492 2.84 2.93 -11.92
C TYR A 492 1.54 2.51 -11.23
N ASN A 493 1.16 3.22 -10.16
CA ASN A 493 -0.04 2.90 -9.39
C ASN A 493 -1.31 2.97 -10.23
N LEU A 494 -1.40 4.02 -11.06
CA LEU A 494 -2.52 4.22 -11.96
C LEU A 494 -2.58 3.13 -13.04
N LEU A 495 -1.44 2.80 -13.64
CA LEU A 495 -1.35 1.74 -14.64
C LEU A 495 -1.69 0.37 -14.05
N GLU A 496 -1.17 0.05 -12.87
CA GLU A 496 -1.45 -1.20 -12.17
C GLU A 496 -2.96 -1.38 -11.99
N GLN A 497 -3.66 -0.33 -11.54
CA GLN A 497 -5.12 -0.34 -11.47
C GLN A 497 -5.77 -0.53 -12.85
N ALA A 498 -5.35 0.22 -13.87
CA ALA A 498 -5.92 0.12 -15.21
C ALA A 498 -5.73 -1.28 -15.86
N TYR A 499 -4.55 -1.89 -15.68
CA TYR A 499 -4.26 -3.25 -16.13
C TYR A 499 -5.10 -4.27 -15.40
N GLN A 500 -5.18 -4.16 -14.07
CA GLN A 500 -6.00 -5.03 -13.23
C GLN A 500 -7.44 -5.03 -13.75
N GLU A 501 -8.05 -3.86 -13.88
CA GLU A 501 -9.42 -3.69 -14.38
C GLU A 501 -9.60 -4.28 -15.79
N THR A 502 -8.65 -4.03 -16.71
CA THR A 502 -8.74 -4.47 -18.10
C THR A 502 -8.63 -5.99 -18.21
N ILE A 503 -7.66 -6.60 -17.54
CA ILE A 503 -7.42 -8.05 -17.57
C ILE A 503 -8.58 -8.79 -16.89
N ASP A 504 -9.15 -8.23 -15.83
CA ASP A 504 -10.29 -8.82 -15.15
C ASP A 504 -11.54 -8.84 -16.04
N ASN A 505 -11.82 -7.73 -16.73
CA ASN A 505 -12.90 -7.68 -17.70
C ASN A 505 -12.66 -8.64 -18.88
N LEU A 506 -11.42 -8.75 -19.37
CA LEU A 506 -11.04 -9.72 -20.39
C LEU A 506 -11.30 -11.16 -19.93
N GLY A 507 -10.96 -11.49 -18.69
CA GLY A 507 -11.27 -12.78 -18.08
C GLY A 507 -12.77 -13.07 -18.01
N ARG A 508 -13.58 -12.07 -17.63
CA ARG A 508 -15.05 -12.18 -17.53
C ARG A 508 -15.71 -12.53 -18.87
N VAL A 509 -15.24 -11.94 -19.96
CA VAL A 509 -15.75 -12.23 -21.31
C VAL A 509 -15.14 -13.52 -21.90
N GLY A 510 -14.39 -14.30 -21.11
CA GLY A 510 -13.82 -15.59 -21.49
C GLY A 510 -12.50 -15.49 -22.26
N GLY A 511 -11.74 -14.41 -22.07
CA GLY A 511 -10.38 -14.26 -22.59
C GLY A 511 -9.41 -15.24 -21.91
N PRO A 512 -8.46 -15.84 -22.66
CA PRO A 512 -7.51 -16.78 -22.10
C PRO A 512 -6.45 -16.06 -21.23
N GLY A 513 -5.96 -16.76 -20.20
CA GLY A 513 -4.73 -16.36 -19.50
C GLY A 513 -4.85 -15.15 -18.56
N ALA A 514 -6.04 -14.72 -18.14
CA ALA A 514 -6.19 -13.54 -17.28
C ALA A 514 -5.41 -13.62 -15.96
N SER A 515 -5.35 -14.80 -15.33
CA SER A 515 -4.53 -14.99 -14.12
C SER A 515 -3.03 -14.85 -14.39
N ASP A 516 -2.57 -15.40 -15.51
CA ASP A 516 -1.14 -15.39 -15.90
C ASP A 516 -0.72 -13.97 -16.33
N LEU A 517 -1.56 -13.27 -17.09
CA LEU A 517 -1.37 -11.86 -17.44
C LEU A 517 -1.29 -10.98 -16.20
N MET A 518 -2.07 -11.28 -15.16
CA MET A 518 -2.06 -10.50 -13.93
C MET A 518 -0.72 -10.55 -13.19
N SER A 519 -0.05 -11.71 -13.19
CA SER A 519 1.29 -11.84 -12.60
C SER A 519 2.36 -11.06 -13.38
N GLU A 520 2.12 -10.80 -14.66
CA GLU A 520 3.05 -10.09 -15.56
C GLU A 520 2.85 -8.57 -15.54
N VAL A 521 1.78 -8.05 -14.93
CA VAL A 521 1.47 -6.61 -14.90
C VAL A 521 2.65 -5.75 -14.42
N PRO A 522 3.32 -6.07 -13.29
CA PRO A 522 4.51 -5.33 -12.89
C PRO A 522 5.61 -5.31 -13.96
N HIS A 523 5.81 -6.44 -14.66
CA HIS A 523 6.80 -6.54 -15.74
C HIS A 523 6.42 -5.65 -16.92
N PHE A 524 5.15 -5.66 -17.35
CA PHE A 524 4.65 -4.78 -18.41
C PHE A 524 4.85 -3.32 -18.05
N ILE A 525 4.48 -2.91 -16.83
CA ILE A 525 4.60 -1.51 -16.43
C ILE A 525 6.07 -1.07 -16.41
N LEU A 526 6.92 -1.82 -15.71
CA LEU A 526 8.32 -1.42 -15.47
C LEU A 526 9.20 -1.48 -16.74
N ASN A 527 8.93 -2.41 -17.66
CA ASN A 527 9.77 -2.58 -18.86
C ASN A 527 9.14 -1.98 -20.12
N GLU A 528 7.82 -1.94 -20.20
CA GLU A 528 7.10 -1.50 -21.39
C GLU A 528 6.45 -0.12 -21.21
N ASN A 529 6.12 0.36 -20.01
CA ASN A 529 5.34 1.60 -19.89
C ASN A 529 6.11 2.81 -19.38
N ILE A 530 6.89 2.67 -18.30
CA ILE A 530 7.48 3.82 -17.60
C ILE A 530 8.97 3.97 -17.92
N TYR A 531 9.40 5.22 -18.13
CA TYR A 531 10.78 5.58 -18.44
C TYR A 531 11.15 6.84 -17.66
N GLY A 532 12.30 6.82 -16.99
CA GLY A 532 12.82 7.95 -16.23
C GLY A 532 14.23 8.32 -16.67
N VAL A 533 14.53 9.62 -16.66
CA VAL A 533 15.89 10.13 -16.76
C VAL A 533 16.13 11.06 -15.59
N ASP A 534 17.27 10.90 -14.93
CA ASP A 534 17.78 11.81 -13.92
C ASP A 534 19.26 12.13 -14.22
N LEU A 535 19.73 13.28 -13.75
CA LEU A 535 21.03 13.87 -14.15
C LEU A 535 22.25 13.31 -13.39
#